data_AF-A0A8T6IE36-F1
#
_entry.id   AF-A0A8T6IE36-F1
#
_cell.length_a   1.000
_cell.length_b   1.000
_cell.length_c   1.000
_cell.angle_alpha   90.00
_cell.angle_beta   90.00
_cell.angle_gamma   90.00
#
_symmetry.space_group_name_H-M   'P 1'
#
loop_
_entity.id
_entity.type
_entity.pdbx_description
1 polymer ?
#
loop_
_entity_poly.entity_id
_entity_poly.type
_entity_poly.pdbx_seq_one_letter_code
_entity_poly.pdbx_strand_id
1 'polypeptide(L)'
;MTKMNMVWIAVATLIYPETRPDRRVSKEQIDARVRKLFRTTITPVMITHHLVASEDRQRDHRYPRRGGSRNRYLTKQDDRYRLYRLSDQPDDGLDKTGPYCPSIDAVTEEFRYLVYWYCRTYVDP
;
A
#
# COMPACT_ATOMS: atom_id res chain seq x y z
N MET A 1 8.77 -6.14 12.81
CA MET A 1 7.92 -5.68 11.69
C MET A 1 7.45 -4.25 11.96
N THR A 2 7.48 -3.35 10.97
CA THR A 2 7.04 -1.94 11.15
C THR A 2 5.53 -1.79 11.01
N LYS A 3 4.95 -0.69 11.52
CA LYS A 3 3.52 -0.35 11.32
C LYS A 3 3.15 -0.25 9.84
N MET A 4 4.07 0.20 8.99
CA MET A 4 3.89 0.28 7.54
C MET A 4 3.71 -1.11 6.94
N ASN A 5 4.56 -2.07 7.32
CA ASN A 5 4.47 -3.46 6.86
C ASN A 5 3.17 -4.12 7.35
N MET A 6 2.75 -3.83 8.59
CA MET A 6 1.47 -4.31 9.13
C MET A 6 0.27 -3.83 8.30
N VAL A 7 0.27 -2.55 7.88
CA VAL A 7 -0.78 -2.00 7.00
C VAL A 7 -0.76 -2.70 5.65
N TRP A 8 0.42 -2.88 5.05
CA TRP A 8 0.55 -3.59 3.78
C TRP A 8 0.02 -5.03 3.88
N ILE A 9 0.39 -5.76 4.93
CA ILE A 9 -0.09 -7.13 5.17
C ILE A 9 -1.61 -7.16 5.37
N ALA A 10 -2.16 -6.21 6.12
CA ALA A 10 -3.60 -6.12 6.33
C ALA A 10 -4.34 -5.91 5.00
N VAL A 11 -3.85 -5.03 4.14
CA VAL A 11 -4.43 -4.81 2.80
C VAL A 11 -4.26 -6.05 1.93
N ALA A 12 -3.06 -6.63 1.86
CA ALA A 12 -2.79 -7.85 1.10
C ALA A 12 -3.70 -9.02 1.53
N THR A 13 -3.91 -9.21 2.84
CA THR A 13 -4.81 -10.23 3.39
C THR A 13 -6.27 -10.00 3.00
N LEU A 14 -6.69 -8.74 2.78
CA LEU A 14 -8.07 -8.42 2.38
C LEU A 14 -8.33 -8.67 0.88
N ILE A 15 -7.28 -8.83 0.07
CA ILE A 15 -7.39 -8.97 -1.39
C ILE A 15 -6.90 -10.34 -1.92
N TYR A 16 -6.09 -11.06 -1.14
CA TYR A 16 -5.67 -12.44 -1.39
C TYR A 16 -6.81 -13.46 -1.16
N PRO A 17 -6.87 -14.63 -1.84
CA PRO A 17 -6.06 -15.05 -2.99
C PRO A 17 -6.55 -14.45 -4.30
N GLU A 18 -7.85 -14.14 -4.39
CA GLU A 18 -8.45 -13.36 -5.46
C GLU A 18 -9.90 -13.00 -5.09
N THR A 19 -10.25 -11.74 -5.25
CA THR A 19 -11.36 -11.39 -6.13
C THR A 19 -11.08 -9.98 -6.58
N ARG A 20 -10.51 -9.88 -7.78
CA ARG A 20 -10.12 -8.66 -8.48
C ARG A 20 -8.89 -7.94 -7.90
N PRO A 21 -7.75 -7.95 -8.60
CA PRO A 21 -6.57 -7.16 -8.24
C PRO A 21 -6.89 -5.66 -8.04
N ASP A 22 -7.98 -5.19 -8.67
CA ASP A 22 -8.57 -3.85 -8.57
C ASP A 22 -9.44 -3.64 -7.32
N ARG A 23 -9.60 -4.66 -6.47
CA ARG A 23 -10.35 -4.55 -5.23
C ARG A 23 -9.75 -3.47 -4.34
N ARG A 24 -10.60 -2.49 -4.01
CA ARG A 24 -10.24 -1.39 -3.13
C ARG A 24 -10.84 -1.59 -1.75
N VAL A 25 -10.04 -1.42 -0.73
CA VAL A 25 -10.41 -1.54 0.68
C VAL A 25 -10.59 -0.15 1.30
N SER A 26 -11.58 0.00 2.17
CA SER A 26 -11.76 1.25 2.91
C SER A 26 -10.74 1.36 4.05
N LYS A 27 -10.54 2.57 4.59
CA LYS A 27 -9.64 2.77 5.74
C LYS A 27 -10.10 1.95 6.95
N GLU A 28 -11.40 1.88 7.18
CA GLU A 28 -12.01 1.14 8.29
C GLU A 28 -11.72 -0.36 8.18
N GLN A 29 -11.74 -0.91 6.96
CA GLN A 29 -11.38 -2.31 6.70
C GLN A 29 -9.91 -2.56 7.01
N ILE A 30 -9.02 -1.63 6.63
CA ILE A 30 -7.59 -1.70 6.94
C ILE A 30 -7.40 -1.67 8.46
N ASP A 31 -7.95 -0.68 9.14
CA ASP A 31 -7.81 -0.50 10.59
C ASP A 31 -8.32 -1.73 11.35
N ALA A 32 -9.50 -2.23 10.98
CA ALA A 32 -10.07 -3.43 11.59
C ALA A 32 -9.18 -4.65 11.36
N ARG A 33 -8.61 -4.80 10.16
CA ARG A 33 -7.72 -5.93 9.84
C ARG A 33 -6.37 -5.82 10.57
N VAL A 34 -5.77 -4.63 10.65
CA VAL A 34 -4.54 -4.41 11.42
C VAL A 34 -4.79 -4.70 12.90
N ARG A 35 -5.90 -4.23 13.47
CA ARG A 35 -6.27 -4.51 14.86
C ARG A 35 -6.49 -6.01 15.09
N LYS A 36 -7.12 -6.71 14.15
CA LYS A 36 -7.33 -8.16 14.23
C LYS A 36 -6.02 -8.95 14.20
N LEU A 37 -5.11 -8.62 13.29
CA LEU A 37 -3.86 -9.36 13.09
C LEU A 37 -2.78 -9.00 14.12
N PHE A 38 -2.66 -7.71 14.47
CA PHE A 38 -1.51 -7.17 15.21
C PHE A 38 -1.89 -6.40 16.48
N ARG A 39 -3.19 -6.34 16.82
CA ARG A 39 -3.71 -5.58 17.99
C ARG A 39 -3.19 -4.14 18.08
N THR A 40 -2.96 -3.51 16.92
CA THR A 40 -2.30 -2.21 16.80
C THR A 40 -3.26 -1.16 16.21
N THR A 41 -3.12 0.10 16.64
CA THR A 41 -3.84 1.25 16.07
C THR A 41 -2.93 2.02 15.10
N ILE A 42 -3.48 2.40 13.94
CA ILE A 42 -2.79 3.15 12.89
C ILE A 42 -3.38 4.56 12.81
N THR A 43 -2.51 5.57 12.85
CA THR A 43 -2.93 6.97 12.71
C THR A 43 -3.31 7.26 11.25
N PRO A 44 -4.26 8.18 10.99
CA PRO A 44 -4.60 8.58 9.64
C PRO A 44 -3.38 9.03 8.82
N VAL A 45 -2.51 9.85 9.42
CA VAL A 45 -1.26 10.36 8.83
C VAL A 45 -0.35 9.25 8.29
N MET A 46 -0.30 8.10 8.98
CA MET A 46 0.50 6.96 8.53
C MET A 46 0.00 6.43 7.18
N ILE A 47 -1.31 6.37 6.97
CA ILE A 47 -1.87 5.89 5.71
C ILE A 47 -1.73 7.00 4.66
N THR A 48 -2.28 8.18 4.95
CA THR A 48 -2.40 9.28 3.99
C THR A 48 -1.04 9.78 3.50
N HIS A 49 -0.12 10.10 4.40
CA HIS A 49 1.15 10.74 4.03
C HIS A 49 2.34 9.78 3.87
N HIS A 50 2.34 8.63 4.56
CA HIS A 50 3.51 7.75 4.60
C HIS A 50 3.42 6.51 3.72
N LEU A 51 2.23 6.18 3.19
CA LEU A 51 2.02 4.97 2.41
C LEU A 51 1.39 5.21 1.04
N VAL A 52 0.66 6.32 0.86
CA VAL A 52 -0.10 6.58 -0.37
C VAL A 52 0.76 7.27 -1.43
N ALA A 53 0.82 6.65 -2.61
CA ALA A 53 1.61 7.12 -3.75
C ALA A 53 1.08 8.41 -4.40
N SER A 54 -0.23 8.70 -4.34
CA SER A 54 -0.87 9.71 -5.21
C SER A 54 -1.61 10.85 -4.50
N GLU A 55 -1.58 10.94 -3.16
CA GLU A 55 -2.52 11.81 -2.42
C GLU A 55 -2.44 13.29 -2.82
N ASP A 56 -1.23 13.82 -3.04
CA ASP A 56 -1.02 15.23 -3.39
C ASP A 56 -1.07 15.52 -4.90
N ARG A 57 -0.79 14.53 -5.77
CA ARG A 57 -0.84 14.72 -7.23
C ARG A 57 -2.28 14.81 -7.76
N GLN A 58 -3.21 14.08 -7.13
CA GLN A 58 -4.65 14.20 -7.44
C GLN A 58 -5.21 15.59 -7.07
N ARG A 59 -4.53 16.35 -6.21
CA ARG A 59 -4.95 17.69 -5.79
C ARG A 59 -4.34 18.81 -6.64
N ASP A 60 -3.18 18.59 -7.26
CA ASP A 60 -2.57 19.58 -8.14
C ASP A 60 -1.77 18.93 -9.29
N HIS A 61 -2.41 18.83 -10.45
CA HIS A 61 -1.82 18.28 -11.67
C HIS A 61 -0.68 19.16 -12.23
N ARG A 62 -0.53 20.41 -11.76
CA ARG A 62 0.47 21.36 -12.28
C ARG A 62 1.86 21.16 -11.68
N TYR A 63 1.97 20.47 -10.54
CA TYR A 63 3.25 20.24 -9.85
C TYR A 63 3.49 18.77 -9.51
N PRO A 64 3.82 17.92 -10.50
CA PRO A 64 4.06 16.50 -10.30
C PRO A 64 5.15 16.20 -9.27
N ARG A 65 6.10 17.12 -9.04
CA ARG A 65 7.18 16.99 -8.02
C ARG A 65 6.70 16.99 -6.56
N ARG A 66 5.49 17.50 -6.28
CA ARG A 66 4.96 17.61 -4.91
C ARG A 66 4.13 16.39 -4.48
N GLY A 67 3.84 15.47 -5.40
CA GLY A 67 2.98 14.31 -5.15
C GLY A 67 3.69 13.12 -4.48
N GLY A 68 3.01 12.46 -3.54
CA GLY A 68 3.24 11.05 -3.24
C GLY A 68 4.23 10.72 -2.12
N SER A 69 3.99 9.58 -1.48
CA SER A 69 4.84 9.09 -0.41
C SER A 69 6.13 8.42 -0.90
N ARG A 70 7.19 8.49 -0.08
CA ARG A 70 8.42 7.72 -0.35
C ARG A 70 8.14 6.22 -0.29
N ASN A 71 7.31 5.76 0.65
CA ASN A 71 6.87 4.37 0.69
C ASN A 71 5.52 4.29 -0.04
N ARG A 72 5.49 3.56 -1.15
CA ARG A 72 4.37 3.52 -2.09
C ARG A 72 3.64 2.21 -1.90
N TYR A 73 3.17 1.96 -0.69
CA TYR A 73 2.50 0.70 -0.38
C TYR A 73 1.07 0.69 -0.91
N LEU A 74 0.44 1.87 -0.97
CA LEU A 74 -0.98 2.02 -1.29
C LEU A 74 -1.20 3.05 -2.40
N THR A 75 -2.24 2.81 -3.19
CA THR A 75 -2.80 3.78 -4.14
C THR A 75 -4.21 4.12 -3.70
N LYS A 76 -4.57 5.42 -3.64
CA LYS A 76 -5.89 5.91 -3.23
C LYS A 76 -6.75 6.26 -4.45
N GLN A 77 -7.99 5.79 -4.47
CA GLN A 77 -8.99 6.12 -5.48
C GLN A 77 -10.40 6.08 -4.85
N ASP A 78 -11.16 7.17 -4.97
CA ASP A 78 -12.52 7.33 -4.44
C ASP A 78 -12.59 6.98 -2.93
N ASP A 79 -11.66 7.52 -2.14
CA ASP A 79 -11.50 7.25 -0.69
C ASP A 79 -11.21 5.81 -0.27
N ARG A 80 -10.94 4.94 -1.24
CA ARG A 80 -10.51 3.55 -1.01
C ARG A 80 -9.08 3.34 -1.45
N TYR A 81 -8.46 2.30 -0.90
CA TYR A 81 -7.05 1.98 -1.09
C TYR A 81 -6.91 0.63 -1.76
N ARG A 82 -5.90 0.47 -2.58
CA ARG A 82 -5.43 -0.84 -3.04
C ARG A 82 -3.92 -0.90 -2.86
N LEU A 83 -3.34 -2.11 -2.94
CA LEU A 83 -1.90 -2.20 -3.06
C LEU A 83 -1.45 -1.46 -4.31
N TYR A 84 -0.35 -0.73 -4.15
CA TYR A 84 0.35 -0.09 -5.26
C TYR A 84 0.83 -1.15 -6.25
N ARG A 85 0.86 -0.82 -7.54
CA ARG A 85 1.39 -1.65 -8.62
C ARG A 85 2.51 -0.90 -9.33
N LEU A 86 3.47 -1.60 -9.93
CA LEU A 86 4.52 -0.93 -10.70
C LEU A 86 3.95 -0.08 -11.85
N SER A 87 2.84 -0.49 -12.45
CA SER A 87 2.12 0.29 -13.46
C SER A 87 1.59 1.65 -12.96
N ASP A 88 1.54 1.87 -11.64
CA ASP A 88 1.11 3.14 -11.02
C ASP A 88 2.25 4.16 -10.93
N GLN A 89 3.50 3.77 -11.27
CA GLN A 89 4.67 4.66 -11.22
C GLN A 89 4.48 6.00 -11.96
N PRO A 90 3.75 6.08 -13.08
CA PRO A 90 3.46 7.36 -13.71
C PRO A 90 2.66 8.33 -12.82
N ASP A 91 1.95 7.85 -11.80
CA ASP A 91 1.20 8.66 -10.83
C ASP A 91 2.07 9.11 -9.65
N ASP A 92 3.28 8.56 -9.51
CA ASP A 92 4.24 9.01 -8.52
C ASP A 92 4.75 10.41 -8.83
N GLY A 93 5.16 11.14 -7.79
CA GLY A 93 5.99 12.31 -8.02
C GLY A 93 7.34 11.94 -8.63
N LEU A 94 8.00 12.92 -9.27
CA LEU A 94 9.38 12.72 -9.75
C LEU A 94 10.30 12.34 -8.56
N ASP A 95 11.29 11.49 -8.84
CA ASP A 95 12.37 11.10 -7.91
C ASP A 95 11.95 10.34 -6.64
N LYS A 96 10.80 9.64 -6.64
CA LYS A 96 10.41 8.74 -5.53
C LYS A 96 11.11 7.38 -5.65
N THR A 97 12.00 7.08 -4.70
CA THR A 97 12.83 5.86 -4.72
C THR A 97 12.52 4.83 -3.62
N GLY A 98 11.55 5.09 -2.74
CA GLY A 98 11.27 4.16 -1.63
C GLY A 98 10.51 2.89 -2.07
N PRO A 99 10.22 1.98 -1.15
CA PRO A 99 9.66 0.66 -1.45
C PRO A 99 8.16 0.71 -1.78
N TYR A 100 7.68 -0.25 -2.57
CA TYR A 100 6.25 -0.46 -2.90
C TYR A 100 5.64 -1.72 -2.26
N CYS A 101 6.49 -2.63 -1.79
CA CYS A 101 6.12 -3.73 -0.91
C CYS A 101 7.22 -3.90 0.15
N PRO A 102 6.93 -4.54 1.30
CA PRO A 102 7.96 -4.84 2.28
C PRO A 102 8.98 -5.84 1.73
N SER A 103 10.24 -5.71 2.16
CA SER A 103 11.22 -6.78 1.99
C SER A 103 10.74 -8.03 2.74
N ILE A 104 11.00 -9.21 2.17
CA ILE A 104 10.58 -10.50 2.74
C ILE A 104 11.15 -10.72 4.16
N ASP A 105 12.36 -10.23 4.41
CA ASP A 105 13.03 -10.34 5.72
C ASP A 105 12.40 -9.41 6.77
N ALA A 106 11.70 -8.37 6.33
CA ALA A 106 10.98 -7.46 7.21
C ALA A 106 9.57 -7.96 7.59
N VAL A 107 9.18 -9.14 7.09
CA VAL A 107 7.87 -9.79 7.28
C VAL A 107 8.06 -11.10 8.05
N THR A 108 7.18 -11.36 9.03
CA THR A 108 7.16 -12.63 9.78
C THR A 108 6.82 -13.77 8.85
N GLU A 109 7.37 -14.95 9.13
CA GLU A 109 7.30 -16.11 8.25
C GLU A 109 5.86 -16.44 7.80
N GLU A 110 4.92 -16.35 8.74
CA GLU A 110 3.48 -16.60 8.50
C GLU A 110 2.85 -15.73 7.40
N PHE A 111 3.42 -14.55 7.08
CA PHE A 111 2.89 -13.62 6.06
C PHE A 111 3.77 -13.52 4.81
N ARG A 112 4.92 -14.21 4.76
CA ARG A 112 5.83 -14.13 3.60
C ARG A 112 5.17 -14.57 2.29
N TYR A 113 4.20 -15.48 2.36
CA TYR A 113 3.42 -15.92 1.19
C TYR A 113 2.71 -14.76 0.48
N LEU A 114 2.29 -13.71 1.21
CA LEU A 114 1.65 -12.53 0.63
C LEU A 114 2.64 -11.71 -0.21
N VAL A 115 3.91 -11.65 0.21
CA VAL A 115 4.97 -10.96 -0.54
C VAL A 115 5.24 -11.70 -1.85
N TYR A 116 5.37 -13.03 -1.80
CA TYR A 116 5.55 -13.84 -3.00
C TYR A 116 4.37 -13.72 -3.97
N TRP A 117 3.15 -13.80 -3.44
CA TRP A 117 1.93 -13.59 -4.23
C TRP A 117 1.91 -12.21 -4.89
N TYR A 118 2.22 -11.15 -4.13
CA TYR A 118 2.26 -9.79 -4.65
C TYR A 118 3.28 -9.64 -5.79
N CYS A 119 4.51 -10.13 -5.60
CA CYS A 119 5.56 -10.01 -6.62
C CYS A 119 5.15 -10.71 -7.92
N ARG A 120 4.60 -11.93 -7.84
CA ARG A 120 4.10 -12.66 -9.02
C ARG A 120 2.90 -11.99 -9.69
N THR A 121 2.08 -11.25 -8.95
CA THR A 121 0.83 -10.69 -9.48
C THR A 121 1.00 -9.27 -10.03
N TYR A 122 1.90 -8.47 -9.44
CA TYR A 122 1.96 -7.02 -9.67
C TYR A 122 3.32 -6.49 -10.12
N VAL A 123 4.38 -7.28 -10.01
CA VAL A 123 5.75 -6.88 -10.35
C VAL A 123 6.25 -7.61 -11.59
N ASP A 124 5.98 -8.91 -11.66
CA ASP A 124 6.41 -9.81 -12.74
C ASP A 124 5.20 -10.56 -13.35
N PRO A 125 4.25 -9.84 -13.99
CA PRO A 125 3.04 -10.43 -14.54
C PRO A 125 3.26 -11.22 -15.84
#